data_AF-A0ABD5DET3-F1
#
_entry.id   AF-A0ABD5DET3-F1
#
_cell.length_a   1.000
_cell.length_b   1.000
_cell.length_c   1.000
_cell.angle_alpha   90.00
_cell.angle_beta   90.00
_cell.angle_gamma   90.00
#
_symmetry.space_group_name_H-M   'P 1'
#
loop_
_entity.id
_entity.type
_entity.pdbx_description
1 polymer ?
#
loop_
_entity_poly.entity_id
_entity_poly.type
_entity_poly.pdbx_seq_one_letter_code
_entity_poly.pdbx_strand_id
1 'polypeptide(L)'
;RDAENTWLTLEEGEDDTLTQLHGASVTYRIAVGPQQGRKVFTLQTLPGREDKADSSSRVANHAGFSLHAGVMAEAHQRDKLERLCRYISR
;
A
#
# COMPACT_ATOMS: atom_id res chain seq x y z
N ARG A 1 -1.00 37.42 6.44
CA ARG A 1 -1.99 36.39 6.04
C ARG A 1 -1.98 35.37 7.17
N ASP A 2 -2.43 35.79 8.35
CA ASP A 2 -2.29 35.07 9.63
C ASP A 2 -3.66 34.85 10.30
N ALA A 3 -4.71 34.67 9.48
CA ALA A 3 -6.08 34.53 9.95
C ALA A 3 -6.57 33.07 10.00
N GLU A 4 -5.71 32.10 9.65
CA GLU A 4 -6.14 30.70 9.44
C GLU A 4 -6.06 29.82 10.70
N ASN A 5 -5.52 30.32 11.83
CA ASN A 5 -5.23 29.50 13.02
C ASN A 5 -5.89 30.00 14.32
N THR A 6 -6.89 30.88 14.24
CA THR A 6 -7.61 31.39 15.43
C THR A 6 -8.35 30.28 16.21
N TRP A 7 -8.65 29.16 15.57
CA TRP A 7 -9.34 28.01 16.16
C TRP A 7 -8.43 27.10 17.02
N LEU A 8 -7.11 27.33 16.98
CA LEU A 8 -6.11 26.55 17.71
C LEU A 8 -5.65 27.22 19.01
N THR A 9 -6.11 28.43 19.28
CA THR A 9 -5.88 29.14 20.55
C THR A 9 -6.81 28.56 21.62
N LEU A 10 -6.33 27.54 22.31
CA LEU A 10 -6.96 26.98 23.51
C LEU A 10 -6.77 27.97 24.66
N GLU A 11 -7.85 28.34 25.36
CA GLU A 11 -7.77 29.14 26.59
C GLU A 11 -7.01 28.33 27.67
N GLU A 12 -5.96 28.93 28.21
CA GLU A 12 -5.10 28.33 29.23
C GLU A 12 -5.80 28.35 30.59
N GLY A 13 -6.66 27.36 30.85
CA GLY A 13 -7.09 26.99 32.19
C GLY A 13 -6.10 26.01 32.82
N GLU A 14 -5.67 26.27 34.06
CA GLU A 14 -4.73 25.43 34.82
C GLU A 14 -5.13 23.94 34.82
N ASP A 15 -4.19 23.10 34.39
CA ASP A 15 -4.20 21.63 34.48
C ASP A 15 -5.30 20.86 33.73
N ASP A 16 -5.70 21.33 32.55
CA ASP A 16 -6.48 20.45 31.68
C ASP A 16 -5.57 19.44 30.96
N THR A 17 -5.55 18.21 31.48
CA THR A 17 -4.90 17.05 30.84
C THR A 17 -5.23 16.94 29.35
N LEU A 18 -6.43 17.37 28.96
CA LEU A 18 -6.86 17.40 27.56
C LEU A 18 -6.02 18.36 26.72
N THR A 19 -5.67 19.53 27.24
CA THR A 19 -4.80 20.52 26.59
C THR A 19 -3.41 19.95 26.36
N GLN A 20 -2.87 19.21 27.34
CA GLN A 20 -1.58 18.53 27.19
C GLN A 20 -1.62 17.43 26.10
N LEU A 21 -2.68 16.61 26.07
CA LEU A 21 -2.88 15.60 25.03
C LEU A 21 -3.03 16.25 23.65
N HIS A 22 -3.77 17.35 23.55
CA HIS A 22 -3.96 18.09 22.31
C HIS A 22 -2.64 18.66 21.77
N GLY A 23 -1.86 19.33 22.62
CA GLY A 23 -0.56 19.89 22.24
C GLY A 23 0.41 18.80 21.77
N ALA A 24 0.41 17.64 22.43
CA ALA A 24 1.20 16.48 22.02
C ALA A 24 0.75 15.92 20.66
N SER A 25 -0.57 15.79 20.43
CA SER A 25 -1.14 15.32 19.16
C SER A 25 -0.76 16.23 17.98
N VAL A 26 -0.97 17.54 18.12
CA VAL A 26 -0.67 18.54 17.08
C VAL A 26 0.83 18.59 16.76
N THR A 27 1.68 18.38 17.75
CA THR A 27 3.15 18.44 17.59
C THR A 27 3.78 17.08 17.26
N TYR A 28 2.97 16.05 17.01
CA TYR A 28 3.44 14.67 16.76
C TYR A 28 4.37 14.15 17.86
N ARG A 29 4.01 14.35 19.14
CA ARG A 29 4.78 13.89 20.30
C ARG A 29 3.97 12.94 21.19
N ILE A 30 4.67 12.06 21.90
CA ILE A 30 4.07 11.14 22.87
C ILE A 30 3.65 11.95 24.10
N ALA A 31 2.37 11.89 24.47
CA ALA A 31 1.82 12.73 25.54
C ALA A 31 2.14 12.21 26.95
N VAL A 32 2.25 10.88 27.13
CA VAL A 32 2.37 10.23 28.45
C VAL A 32 3.34 9.04 28.42
N GLY A 33 3.77 8.59 29.61
CA GLY A 33 4.62 7.42 29.80
C GLY A 33 6.12 7.68 29.62
N PRO A 34 6.98 6.65 29.65
CA PRO A 34 8.44 6.80 29.67
C PRO A 34 9.05 7.49 28.44
N GLN A 35 8.27 7.61 27.36
CA GLN A 35 8.68 8.20 26.09
C GLN A 35 8.08 9.60 25.88
N GLN A 36 7.48 10.19 26.92
CA GLN A 36 6.84 11.49 26.88
C GLN A 36 7.73 12.55 26.21
N GLY A 37 7.13 13.35 25.33
CA GLY A 37 7.78 14.43 24.61
C GLY A 37 8.62 14.01 23.39
N ARG A 38 8.84 12.70 23.17
CA ARG A 38 9.54 12.22 21.95
C ARG A 38 8.64 12.33 20.72
N LYS A 39 9.24 12.67 19.58
CA LYS A 39 8.53 12.68 18.29
C LYS A 39 8.09 11.27 17.88
N VAL A 40 6.86 11.16 17.41
CA VAL A 40 6.32 9.94 16.79
C VAL A 40 6.85 9.84 15.36
N PHE A 41 7.39 8.68 14.99
CA PHE A 41 7.75 8.40 13.60
C PHE A 41 6.49 8.04 12.83
N THR A 42 6.15 8.81 11.79
CA THR A 42 5.08 8.45 10.88
C THR A 42 5.61 7.41 9.90
N LEU A 43 5.12 6.18 10.02
CA LEU A 43 5.32 5.18 8.97
C LEU A 43 4.64 5.70 7.70
N GLN A 44 5.44 6.10 6.71
CA GLN A 44 4.91 6.34 5.37
C GLN A 44 4.35 5.02 4.86
N THR A 45 3.03 4.93 4.80
CA THR A 45 2.38 3.77 4.18
C THR A 45 2.53 3.95 2.68
N LEU A 46 3.04 2.93 1.99
CA LEU A 46 3.02 2.93 0.54
C LEU A 46 1.57 3.07 0.07
N PRO A 47 1.28 3.81 -1.00
CA PRO A 47 -0.07 3.87 -1.54
C PRO A 47 -0.56 2.44 -1.74
N GLY A 48 -1.79 2.17 -1.30
CA GLY A 48 -2.42 0.87 -1.51
C GLY A 48 -2.27 0.52 -2.98
N ARG A 49 -1.66 -0.64 -3.26
CA ARG A 49 -1.60 -1.14 -4.62
C ARG A 49 -3.05 -1.38 -5.03
N GLU A 50 -3.59 -0.47 -5.83
CA GLU A 50 -4.76 -0.81 -6.62
C GLU A 50 -4.31 -2.01 -7.43
N ASP A 51 -4.82 -3.19 -7.09
CA ASP A 51 -4.83 -4.31 -8.02
C ASP A 51 -5.73 -3.87 -9.17
N LYS A 52 -5.21 -2.97 -10.02
CA LYS A 52 -5.51 -3.02 -11.42
C LYS A 52 -5.12 -4.44 -11.77
N ALA A 53 -6.12 -5.31 -11.76
CA ALA A 53 -6.10 -6.50 -12.56
C ALA A 53 -5.89 -5.96 -13.97
N ASP A 54 -4.62 -5.74 -14.33
CA ASP A 54 -4.23 -5.64 -15.71
C ASP A 54 -4.94 -6.82 -16.33
N SER A 55 -5.80 -6.58 -17.30
CA SER A 55 -6.49 -7.64 -18.04
C SER A 55 -5.49 -8.61 -18.71
N SER A 56 -4.19 -8.35 -18.57
CA SER A 56 -3.03 -9.19 -18.91
C SER A 56 -2.41 -9.97 -17.73
N SER A 57 -2.90 -9.93 -16.49
CA SER A 57 -2.24 -10.60 -15.34
C SER A 57 -2.14 -12.13 -15.49
N ARG A 58 -2.87 -12.69 -16.46
CA ARG A 58 -2.88 -14.11 -16.82
C ARG A 58 -2.10 -14.40 -18.10
N VAL A 59 -1.36 -13.46 -18.68
CA VAL A 59 -0.59 -13.65 -19.91
C VAL A 59 0.89 -13.34 -19.64
N ALA A 60 1.72 -14.38 -19.62
CA ALA A 60 3.17 -14.22 -19.60
C ALA A 60 3.66 -13.96 -21.02
N ASN A 61 4.37 -12.85 -21.23
CA ASN A 61 4.99 -12.52 -22.52
C ASN A 61 6.51 -12.64 -22.42
N HIS A 62 7.13 -13.48 -23.26
CA HIS A 62 8.59 -13.60 -23.35
C HIS A 62 9.03 -13.91 -24.78
N ALA A 63 10.05 -13.20 -25.29
CA ALA A 63 10.64 -13.44 -26.61
C ALA A 63 9.64 -13.54 -27.79
N GLY A 64 8.53 -12.80 -27.76
CA GLY A 64 7.48 -12.86 -28.79
C GLY A 64 6.42 -13.96 -28.58
N PHE A 65 6.51 -14.71 -27.47
CA PHE A 65 5.50 -15.70 -27.07
C PHE A 65 4.60 -15.15 -25.98
N SER A 66 3.29 -15.36 -26.15
CA SER A 66 2.26 -15.08 -25.16
C SER A 66 1.71 -16.39 -24.61
N LEU A 67 2.03 -16.71 -23.35
CA LEU A 67 1.48 -17.87 -22.65
C LEU A 67 0.34 -17.42 -21.72
N HIS A 68 -0.88 -17.81 -22.05
CA HIS A 68 -2.03 -17.61 -21.17
C HIS A 68 -2.02 -18.66 -20.05
N ALA A 69 -2.18 -18.26 -18.80
CA ALA A 69 -2.21 -19.09 -17.58
C ALA A 69 -3.42 -20.06 -17.50
N GLY A 70 -4.04 -20.37 -18.62
CA GLY A 70 -5.11 -21.37 -18.79
C GLY A 70 -4.77 -22.44 -19.83
N VAL A 71 -3.54 -22.49 -20.34
CA VAL A 71 -3.11 -23.52 -21.28
C VAL A 71 -2.68 -24.76 -20.50
N MET A 72 -3.48 -25.81 -20.58
CA MET A 72 -3.22 -27.13 -19.98
C MET A 72 -3.41 -28.23 -21.03
N ALA A 73 -2.67 -29.33 -20.93
CA ALA A 73 -2.90 -30.53 -21.73
C ALA A 73 -2.96 -31.75 -20.80
N GLU A 74 -4.02 -32.54 -20.91
CA GLU A 74 -4.16 -33.79 -20.15
C GLU A 74 -3.32 -34.90 -20.78
N ALA A 75 -3.01 -35.96 -20.01
CA ALA A 75 -2.10 -37.03 -20.43
C ALA A 75 -2.51 -37.73 -21.75
N HIS A 76 -3.81 -37.76 -22.07
CA HIS A 76 -4.32 -38.39 -23.29
C HIS A 76 -4.38 -37.42 -24.49
N GLN A 77 -4.17 -36.12 -24.31
CA GLN A 77 -4.29 -35.09 -25.35
C GLN A 77 -2.95 -34.89 -26.10
N ARG A 78 -2.43 -35.96 -26.72
CA ARG A 78 -1.11 -35.94 -27.38
C ARG A 78 -1.01 -34.87 -28.47
N ASP A 79 -2.02 -34.69 -29.29
CA ASP A 79 -2.03 -33.69 -30.37
C ASP A 79 -1.94 -32.25 -29.83
N LYS A 80 -2.60 -32.00 -28.68
CA LYS A 80 -2.56 -30.69 -28.00
C LYS A 80 -1.16 -30.43 -27.44
N LEU A 81 -0.54 -31.44 -26.81
CA LEU A 81 0.82 -31.34 -26.31
C LEU A 81 1.81 -31.09 -27.46
N GLU A 82 1.72 -31.85 -28.55
CA GLU A 82 2.59 -31.69 -29.71
C GLU A 82 2.48 -30.29 -30.32
N ARG A 83 1.25 -29.77 -30.46
CA ARG A 83 1.02 -28.41 -30.94
C ARG A 83 1.66 -27.35 -30.04
N LEU A 84 1.59 -27.52 -28.72
CA LEU A 84 2.24 -26.61 -27.76
C LEU A 84 3.76 -26.67 -27.87
N CYS A 85 4.35 -27.86 -27.92
CA CYS A 85 5.78 -28.03 -28.09
C CYS A 85 6.28 -27.39 -29.39
N ARG A 86 5.61 -27.67 -30.52
CA ARG A 86 5.94 -27.07 -31.82
C ARG A 86 5.81 -25.55 -31.81
N TYR A 87 4.85 -25.00 -31.08
CA TYR A 87 4.66 -23.57 -30.96
C TYR A 87 5.79 -22.91 -30.16
N ILE A 88 6.17 -23.48 -29.02
CA ILE A 88 7.25 -22.97 -28.15
C ILE A 88 8.62 -23.09 -28.83
N SER A 89 8.83 -24.11 -29.66
CA SER A 89 10.12 -24.38 -30.32
C SER A 89 10.33 -23.68 -31.66
N ARG A 90 9.44 -22.77 -32.08
CA ARG A 90 9.67 -21.92 -33.26
C ARG A 90 10.70 -20.85 -32.95
#